data_AF-A0A939CCI8-F1
#
_entry.id   AF-A0A939CCI8-F1
#
_cell.length_a   1.000
_cell.length_b   1.000
_cell.length_c   1.000
_cell.angle_alpha   90.00
_cell.angle_beta   90.00
_cell.angle_gamma   90.00
#
_symmetry.space_group_name_H-M   'P 1'
#
loop_
_entity.id
_entity.type
_entity.pdbx_description
1 polymer ?
#
loop_
_entity_poly.entity_id
_entity_poly.type
_entity_poly.pdbx_seq_one_letter_code
_entity_poly.pdbx_strand_id
1 'polypeptide(L)'
;MKTLIFGGTVVNEGVARKASVIVDNDVITEIVEGTDSPRGNYDSVVDATGCFVLPGVIDDHVHFRDPGLTQKADIETESRAAAFGGVTSYFDMPNTNPQTTTLEALNDKYA
;
A
#
# COMPACT_ATOMS: atom_id res chain seq x y z
N MET A 1 16.35 -6.24 1.70
CA MET A 1 15.54 -7.12 2.54
C MET A 1 14.63 -7.91 1.64
N LYS A 2 14.77 -9.23 1.64
CA LYS A 2 14.03 -10.15 0.80
C LYS A 2 12.90 -10.81 1.61
N THR A 3 11.66 -10.52 1.25
CA THR A 3 10.46 -10.99 1.94
C THR A 3 9.72 -12.01 1.06
N LEU A 4 9.31 -13.11 1.66
CA LEU A 4 8.40 -14.08 1.06
C LEU A 4 6.99 -13.93 1.64
N ILE A 5 5.99 -13.66 0.81
CA ILE A 5 4.57 -13.78 1.16
C ILE A 5 4.11 -15.15 0.65
N PHE A 6 3.95 -16.11 1.55
CA PHE A 6 3.78 -17.53 1.23
C PHE A 6 2.31 -17.98 1.20
N GLY A 7 1.95 -18.80 0.21
CA GLY A 7 0.76 -19.67 0.26
C GLY A 7 -0.60 -19.00 0.07
N GLY A 8 -0.61 -17.72 -0.32
CA GLY A 8 -1.83 -16.93 -0.52
C GLY A 8 -2.61 -17.30 -1.77
N THR A 9 -3.85 -16.78 -1.86
CA THR A 9 -4.56 -16.66 -3.13
C THR A 9 -4.23 -15.28 -3.73
N VAL A 10 -3.28 -15.24 -4.66
CA VAL A 10 -2.88 -13.99 -5.33
C VAL A 10 -3.92 -13.65 -6.39
N VAL A 11 -4.44 -12.42 -6.34
CA VAL A 11 -5.40 -11.89 -7.31
C VAL A 11 -4.75 -10.77 -8.09
N ASN A 12 -4.57 -10.97 -9.40
CA ASN A 12 -4.00 -9.97 -10.28
C ASN A 12 -4.60 -10.10 -11.68
N GLU A 13 -4.90 -8.97 -12.33
CA GLU A 13 -5.36 -8.92 -13.73
C GLU A 13 -6.53 -9.88 -14.06
N GLY A 14 -7.51 -9.96 -13.16
CA GLY A 14 -8.70 -10.79 -13.33
C GLY A 14 -8.51 -12.28 -13.03
N VAL A 15 -7.31 -12.69 -12.57
CA VAL A 15 -6.99 -14.08 -12.24
C VAL A 15 -6.76 -14.21 -10.74
N ALA A 16 -7.36 -15.25 -10.14
CA ALA A 16 -7.11 -15.67 -8.76
C ALA A 16 -6.46 -17.04 -8.76
N ARG A 17 -5.26 -17.16 -8.18
CA ARG A 17 -4.49 -18.42 -8.16
C ARG A 17 -3.71 -18.60 -6.87
N LYS A 18 -3.45 -19.85 -6.49
CA LYS A 18 -2.51 -20.16 -5.41
C LYS A 18 -1.10 -19.82 -5.85
N ALA A 19 -0.44 -18.94 -5.11
CA ALA A 19 0.91 -18.48 -5.41
C ALA A 19 1.56 -17.85 -4.17
N SER A 20 2.87 -17.68 -4.24
CA SER A 20 3.65 -16.89 -3.29
C SER A 20 4.29 -15.69 -4.00
N VAL A 21 4.45 -14.57 -3.30
CA VAL A 21 5.05 -13.33 -3.83
C VAL A 21 6.39 -13.09 -3.16
N ILE A 22 7.43 -12.83 -3.96
CA ILE A 22 8.76 -12.49 -3.46
C ILE A 22 9.00 -11.01 -3.70
N VAL A 23 9.29 -10.29 -2.62
CA VAL A 23 9.64 -8.87 -2.62
C VAL A 23 11.11 -8.74 -2.26
N ASP A 24 11.88 -7.99 -3.04
CA ASP A 24 13.24 -7.60 -2.70
C ASP A 24 13.33 -6.09 -2.61
N ASN A 25 13.55 -5.60 -1.38
CA ASN A 25 13.41 -4.19 -1.02
C ASN A 25 12.01 -3.68 -1.39
N ASP A 26 11.91 -2.77 -2.36
CA ASP A 26 10.67 -2.10 -2.73
C ASP A 26 10.01 -2.69 -3.98
N VAL A 27 10.54 -3.78 -4.52
CA VAL A 27 10.11 -4.35 -5.81
C VAL A 27 9.69 -5.80 -5.66
N ILE A 28 8.55 -6.14 -6.26
CA ILE A 28 8.15 -7.53 -6.47
C ILE A 28 9.07 -8.12 -7.54
N THR A 29 9.87 -9.11 -7.16
CA THR A 29 10.84 -9.75 -8.07
C THR A 29 10.28 -11.01 -8.72
N GLU A 30 9.35 -11.70 -8.05
CA GLU A 30 8.80 -12.95 -8.55
C GLU A 30 7.41 -13.25 -7.97
N ILE A 31 6.57 -13.93 -8.76
CA ILE A 31 5.32 -14.56 -8.33
C ILE A 31 5.41 -16.03 -8.70
N VAL A 32 5.46 -16.91 -7.69
CA VAL A 32 5.63 -18.36 -7.88
C VAL A 32 4.28 -19.04 -7.71
N GLU A 33 3.75 -19.60 -8.78
CA GLU A 33 2.48 -20.33 -8.75
C GLU A 33 2.59 -21.70 -8.08
N GLY A 34 1.49 -22.14 -7.48
CA GLY A 34 1.37 -23.41 -6.78
C GLY A 34 1.33 -23.25 -5.27
N THR A 35 1.47 -24.39 -4.58
CA THR A 35 1.38 -24.49 -3.11
C THR A 35 2.71 -24.84 -2.45
N ASP A 36 3.72 -25.18 -3.24
CA ASP A 36 5.04 -25.52 -2.74
C ASP A 36 5.75 -24.26 -2.27
N SER A 37 6.49 -24.36 -1.15
CA SER A 37 7.34 -23.26 -0.69
C SER A 37 8.43 -22.97 -1.72
N PRO A 38 8.53 -21.73 -2.22
CA PRO A 38 9.65 -21.33 -3.05
C PRO A 38 10.98 -21.59 -2.34
N ARG A 39 11.98 -22.07 -3.07
CA ARG A 39 13.32 -22.32 -2.53
C ARG A 39 14.08 -21.00 -2.46
N GLY A 40 14.73 -20.72 -1.34
CA GLY A 40 15.59 -19.56 -1.20
C GLY A 40 15.88 -19.21 0.25
N ASN A 41 16.78 -18.25 0.43
CA ASN A 41 16.98 -17.56 1.71
C ASN A 41 16.15 -16.28 1.69
N TYR A 42 15.33 -16.10 2.73
CA TYR A 42 14.47 -14.93 2.91
C TYR A 42 14.78 -14.31 4.27
N ASP A 43 14.84 -12.98 4.30
CA ASP A 43 15.03 -12.23 5.54
C ASP A 43 13.74 -12.21 6.38
N SER A 44 12.58 -12.30 5.72
CA SER A 44 11.26 -12.32 6.34
C SER A 44 10.29 -13.23 5.59
N VAL A 45 9.39 -13.89 6.32
CA VAL A 45 8.34 -14.73 5.76
C VAL A 45 7.00 -14.34 6.38
N VAL A 46 6.01 -14.06 5.53
CA VAL A 46 4.62 -13.82 5.89
C VAL A 46 3.80 -15.01 5.42
N ASP A 47 3.16 -15.74 6.34
CA ASP A 47 2.23 -16.81 6.00
C ASP A 47 0.86 -16.23 5.64
N ALA A 48 0.51 -16.29 4.35
CA ALA A 48 -0.76 -15.84 3.81
C ALA A 48 -1.70 -17.01 3.49
N THR A 49 -1.46 -18.19 4.06
CA THR A 49 -2.30 -19.38 3.84
C THR A 49 -3.75 -19.09 4.24
N GLY A 50 -4.68 -19.27 3.29
CA GLY A 50 -6.10 -18.98 3.50
C GLY A 50 -6.50 -17.51 3.27
N CYS A 51 -5.54 -16.62 3.05
CA CYS A 51 -5.76 -15.20 2.77
C CYS A 51 -5.76 -14.91 1.26
N PHE A 52 -6.35 -13.76 0.90
CA PHE A 52 -6.14 -13.14 -0.40
C PHE A 52 -4.94 -12.21 -0.35
N VAL A 53 -4.14 -12.20 -1.42
CA VAL A 53 -3.04 -11.25 -1.63
C VAL A 53 -3.40 -10.41 -2.84
N LEU A 54 -3.61 -9.12 -2.61
CA LEU A 54 -4.08 -8.14 -3.60
C LEU A 54 -2.99 -7.08 -3.83
N PRO A 55 -2.93 -6.44 -5.01
CA PRO A 55 -2.28 -5.15 -5.15
C PRO A 55 -2.86 -4.18 -4.13
N GLY A 56 -2.00 -3.33 -3.55
CA GLY A 56 -2.45 -2.28 -2.66
C GLY A 56 -3.43 -1.33 -3.37
N VAL A 57 -4.48 -0.93 -2.68
CA VAL A 57 -5.51 -0.06 -3.26
C VAL A 57 -4.93 1.33 -3.49
N ILE A 58 -5.28 1.92 -4.64
CA ILE A 58 -5.03 3.33 -4.97
C ILE A 58 -6.34 4.08 -4.80
N ASP A 59 -6.41 4.95 -3.80
CA ASP A 59 -7.58 5.78 -3.51
C ASP A 59 -7.42 7.16 -4.16
N ASP A 60 -8.19 7.43 -5.21
CA ASP A 60 -8.07 8.67 -5.98
C ASP A 60 -8.76 9.87 -5.32
N HIS A 61 -9.43 9.68 -4.17
CA HIS A 61 -10.19 10.74 -3.54
C HIS A 61 -10.16 10.66 -2.01
N VAL A 62 -9.22 11.39 -1.39
CA VAL A 62 -9.20 11.58 0.07
C VAL A 62 -9.17 13.06 0.48
N HIS A 63 -9.48 13.30 1.75
CA HIS A 63 -9.34 14.61 2.38
C HIS A 63 -8.71 14.48 3.77
N PHE A 64 -7.38 14.53 3.84
CA PHE A 64 -6.62 14.34 5.09
C PHE A 64 -6.51 15.59 5.96
N ARG A 65 -7.05 16.73 5.49
CA ARG A 65 -7.29 17.96 6.29
C ARG A 65 -6.02 18.67 6.80
N ASP A 66 -4.86 18.29 6.29
CA ASP A 66 -3.57 18.91 6.58
C ASP A 66 -3.05 19.67 5.35
N PRO A 67 -2.79 21.00 5.42
CA PRO A 67 -2.74 21.85 6.61
C PRO A 67 -4.05 22.55 7.01
N GLY A 68 -4.04 23.05 8.26
CA GLY A 68 -4.96 24.05 8.81
C GLY A 68 -6.35 23.57 9.23
N LEU A 69 -6.67 22.30 9.01
CA LEU A 69 -7.92 21.67 9.48
C LEU A 69 -7.63 20.41 10.32
N THR A 70 -6.45 20.33 10.94
CA THR A 70 -5.90 19.15 11.61
C THR A 70 -6.65 18.69 12.86
N GLN A 71 -7.52 19.53 13.41
CA GLN A 71 -8.47 19.13 14.44
C GLN A 71 -9.49 18.07 13.97
N LYS A 72 -9.61 17.86 12.65
CA LYS A 72 -10.49 16.86 12.05
C LYS A 72 -9.75 15.56 11.73
N ALA A 73 -8.54 15.68 11.20
CA ALA A 73 -7.72 14.61 10.62
C ALA A 73 -6.36 15.20 10.21
N ASP A 74 -5.32 14.39 10.11
CA ASP A 74 -4.03 14.79 9.55
C ASP A 74 -3.41 13.68 8.70
N ILE A 75 -2.29 13.95 8.02
CA ILE A 75 -1.66 12.94 7.13
C ILE A 75 -1.23 11.69 7.92
N GLU A 76 -0.75 11.83 9.16
CA GLU A 76 -0.31 10.67 9.96
C GLU A 76 -1.49 9.76 10.31
N THR A 77 -2.55 10.32 10.87
CA THR A 77 -3.72 9.58 11.35
C THR A 77 -4.45 8.89 10.20
N GLU A 78 -4.69 9.61 9.10
CA GLU A 78 -5.49 9.10 7.99
C GLU A 78 -4.69 8.15 7.07
N SER A 79 -3.39 8.35 6.89
CA SER A 79 -2.56 7.37 6.15
C SER A 79 -2.46 6.02 6.87
N ARG A 80 -2.46 6.03 8.21
CA ARG A 80 -2.54 4.80 9.02
C ARG A 80 -3.90 4.11 8.88
N ALA A 81 -4.98 4.88 8.85
CA ALA A 81 -6.32 4.36 8.59
C ALA A 81 -6.42 3.75 7.19
N ALA A 82 -5.86 4.43 6.18
CA ALA A 82 -5.75 3.95 4.81
C ALA A 82 -4.99 2.61 4.73
N ALA A 83 -3.81 2.54 5.37
CA ALA A 83 -3.00 1.31 5.42
C ALA A 83 -3.74 0.15 6.10
N PHE A 84 -4.48 0.41 7.20
CA PHE A 84 -5.30 -0.60 7.86
C PHE A 84 -6.42 -1.13 6.95
N GLY A 85 -6.97 -0.28 6.07
CA GLY A 85 -7.96 -0.65 5.06
C GLY A 85 -7.41 -1.32 3.81
N GLY A 86 -6.09 -1.44 3.66
CA GLY A 86 -5.44 -1.98 2.46
C GLY A 86 -5.15 -0.97 1.35
N VAL A 87 -5.31 0.33 1.62
CA VAL A 87 -4.89 1.42 0.73
C VAL A 87 -3.41 1.69 0.93
N THR A 88 -2.65 1.69 -0.17
CA THR A 88 -1.20 1.91 -0.16
C THR A 88 -0.79 3.21 -0.86
N SER A 89 -1.70 3.80 -1.64
CA SER A 89 -1.49 5.08 -2.33
C SER A 89 -2.79 5.87 -2.30
N TYR A 90 -2.69 7.19 -2.14
CA TYR A 90 -3.86 8.07 -2.08
C TYR A 90 -3.60 9.41 -2.78
N PHE A 91 -4.66 10.05 -3.29
CA PHE A 91 -4.64 11.41 -3.82
C PHE A 91 -5.42 12.37 -2.91
N ASP A 92 -4.69 13.19 -2.15
CA ASP A 92 -5.31 14.16 -1.24
C ASP A 92 -5.79 15.41 -1.98
N MET A 93 -7.05 15.78 -1.72
CA MET A 93 -7.74 16.84 -2.44
C MET A 93 -7.35 18.25 -1.93
N PRO A 94 -7.38 19.27 -2.80
CA PRO A 94 -6.74 20.57 -2.54
C PRO A 94 -7.50 21.51 -1.57
N ASN A 95 -8.58 21.05 -0.94
CA ASN A 95 -9.49 21.89 -0.13
C ASN A 95 -9.10 21.96 1.37
N THR A 96 -7.80 22.04 1.62
CA THR A 96 -7.20 22.34 2.94
C THR A 96 -7.16 23.86 3.20
N ASN A 97 -6.52 24.28 4.28
CA ASN A 97 -6.34 25.69 4.61
C ASN A 97 -4.87 26.00 4.94
N PRO A 98 -4.08 26.60 4.03
CA PRO A 98 -4.48 27.09 2.70
C PRO A 98 -4.83 25.98 1.70
N GLN A 99 -5.51 26.36 0.61
CA GLN A 99 -5.82 25.47 -0.50
C GLN A 99 -4.56 25.17 -1.33
N THR A 100 -4.45 23.96 -1.86
CA THR A 100 -3.32 23.51 -2.70
C THR A 100 -3.50 23.96 -4.15
N THR A 101 -3.41 25.26 -4.40
CA THR A 101 -3.58 25.88 -5.74
C THR A 101 -2.32 26.58 -6.25
N THR A 102 -1.22 26.51 -5.51
CA THR A 102 0.10 27.02 -5.88
C THR A 102 1.15 25.92 -5.73
N LEU A 103 2.30 26.07 -6.40
CA LEU A 103 3.43 25.14 -6.24
C LEU A 103 4.00 25.16 -4.82
N GLU A 104 4.00 26.33 -4.18
CA GLU A 104 4.42 26.47 -2.78
C GLU A 104 3.52 25.64 -1.86
N ALA A 105 2.20 25.80 -1.96
CA ALA A 105 1.24 25.03 -1.16
C ALA A 105 1.26 23.52 -1.47
N LEU A 106 1.67 23.11 -2.67
CA LEU A 106 1.92 21.71 -3.00
C LEU A 106 3.20 21.20 -2.33
N ASN A 107 4.28 21.98 -2.37
CA ASN A 107 5.55 21.61 -1.75
C ASN A 107 5.42 21.50 -0.22
N ASP A 108 4.59 22.33 0.39
CA ASP A 108 4.32 22.28 1.83
C ASP A 108 3.65 20.96 2.27
N LYS A 109 2.97 20.24 1.37
CA LYS A 109 2.42 18.90 1.69
C LYS A 109 3.49 17.80 1.76
N TYR A 110 4.68 18.03 1.23
CA TYR A 110 5.79 17.08 1.26
C TYR A 110 6.77 17.32 2.41
N ALA A 111 6.65 18.47 3.10
CA ALA A 111 7.51 18.88 4.20
C ALA A 111 7.18 18.11 5.48
#